data_AF-A0A1W1I4V7-F1
#
_entry.id   AF-A0A1W1I4V7-F1
#
_cell.length_a   1.000
_cell.length_b   1.000
_cell.length_c   1.000
_cell.angle_alpha   90.00
_cell.angle_beta   90.00
_cell.angle_gamma   90.00
#
_symmetry.space_group_name_H-M   'P 1'
#
loop_
_entity.id
_entity.type
_entity.pdbx_description
1 polymer ?
#
loop_
_entity_poly.entity_id
_entity_poly.type
_entity_poly.pdbx_seq_one_letter_code
_entity_poly.pdbx_strand_id
1 'polypeptide(L)'
;MKAARLRVMGAVAGLMGLWALVAGGCANEQQKKGHELYAHYCMHCHGENGRQNEGFNWSSMPDPKPKDLSNKSEMGTFKDEEIFNTISRDMKDTSPGGDKIGDDEFAVPTMPTFKYTLSEDEIWAIVAYVRGLHGMKLEFKVEERKKELTEHLQAAQSKFDQSKQEYEAAEKRASDEAEKKSAQLKKDVDVDESSYAKEQAAMTQAKKEFDAAQVALNNFSTRPGKGVNVARPDLTVKPDQAAKLAEVGKNLYANKYGCNGCHSLAEEGGKVGPALDRAGFRLNGTWVYRWLKNPQAMKPETRMPALGLSDADAKAVVMYLNTLRAPKAEPASDKPAS
;
A
#
# COMPACT_ATOMS: atom_id res chain seq x y z
N MET A 1 -31.33 55.52 15.92
CA MET A 1 -31.18 55.27 14.46
C MET A 1 -31.43 53.79 14.22
N LYS A 2 -32.50 53.48 13.46
CA LYS A 2 -32.93 52.13 13.08
C LYS A 2 -32.19 51.68 11.81
N ALA A 3 -32.25 50.37 11.57
CA ALA A 3 -31.93 49.62 10.33
C ALA A 3 -30.47 49.13 10.21
N ALA A 4 -30.18 47.90 9.77
CA ALA A 4 -31.03 46.74 9.45
C ALA A 4 -30.15 45.47 9.46
N ARG A 5 -30.71 44.38 9.99
CA ARG A 5 -30.20 43.01 9.81
C ARG A 5 -30.49 42.57 8.38
N LEU A 6 -29.46 42.27 7.58
CA LEU A 6 -29.66 41.57 6.31
C LEU A 6 -29.83 40.07 6.58
N ARG A 7 -31.05 39.58 6.37
CA ARG A 7 -31.34 38.16 6.18
C ARG A 7 -31.01 37.83 4.72
N VAL A 8 -30.12 36.87 4.50
CA VAL A 8 -29.99 36.21 3.19
C VAL A 8 -30.81 34.93 3.26
N MET A 9 -31.98 34.95 2.61
CA MET A 9 -32.76 33.75 2.29
C MET A 9 -32.46 33.34 0.85
N GLY A 10 -32.09 32.08 0.68
CA GLY A 10 -32.66 31.21 -0.36
C GLY A 10 -32.08 31.28 -1.77
N ALA A 11 -31.25 30.30 -2.12
CA ALA A 11 -31.40 29.51 -3.35
C ALA A 11 -30.50 28.25 -3.26
N VAL A 12 -30.97 27.20 -2.56
CA VAL A 12 -30.44 25.85 -2.81
C VAL A 12 -31.31 25.26 -3.92
N ALA A 13 -30.85 25.42 -5.15
CA ALA A 13 -31.43 24.71 -6.29
C ALA A 13 -31.09 23.22 -6.09
N GLY A 14 -32.12 22.41 -5.86
CA GLY A 14 -32.00 20.96 -5.79
C GLY A 14 -31.52 20.39 -7.12
N LEU A 15 -30.37 19.71 -7.09
CA LEU A 15 -29.98 18.75 -8.10
C LEU A 15 -30.51 17.37 -7.68
N MET A 16 -31.81 17.17 -7.80
CA MET A 16 -32.37 15.83 -8.01
C MET A 16 -32.20 15.51 -9.49
N GLY A 17 -31.09 14.84 -9.82
CA GLY A 17 -30.76 14.44 -11.18
C GLY A 17 -30.34 12.98 -11.24
N LEU A 18 -31.33 12.12 -11.56
CA LEU A 18 -31.19 10.83 -12.23
C LEU A 18 -30.23 9.79 -11.60
N TRP A 19 -30.72 9.08 -10.59
CA TRP A 19 -30.38 7.66 -10.43
C TRP A 19 -31.05 6.86 -11.55
N ALA A 20 -30.40 6.80 -12.71
CA ALA A 20 -30.64 5.74 -13.66
C ALA A 20 -29.87 4.50 -13.20
N LEU A 21 -30.60 3.49 -12.76
CA LEU A 21 -30.12 2.15 -12.45
C LEU A 21 -29.43 1.56 -13.68
N VAL A 22 -28.10 1.64 -13.74
CA VAL A 22 -27.27 0.78 -14.60
C VAL A 22 -26.89 -0.46 -13.79
N ALA A 23 -27.89 -1.28 -13.46
CA ALA A 23 -27.68 -2.59 -12.85
C ALA A 23 -27.20 -3.58 -13.93
N GLY A 24 -25.96 -3.40 -14.38
CA GLY A 24 -25.32 -4.24 -15.41
C GLY A 24 -23.93 -3.79 -15.84
N GLY A 25 -23.51 -2.56 -15.52
CA GLY A 25 -22.20 -2.01 -15.91
C GLY A 25 -21.04 -2.36 -14.99
N CYS A 26 -21.27 -2.43 -13.68
CA CYS A 26 -20.18 -2.48 -12.69
C CYS A 26 -19.38 -3.80 -12.73
N ALA A 27 -20.02 -4.94 -12.99
CA ALA A 27 -19.30 -6.22 -13.08
C ALA A 27 -18.35 -6.26 -14.27
N ASN A 28 -18.70 -5.61 -15.39
CA ASN A 28 -17.87 -5.54 -16.58
C ASN A 28 -16.72 -4.53 -16.40
N GLU A 29 -16.98 -3.43 -15.70
CA GLU A 29 -15.97 -2.42 -15.40
C GLU A 29 -14.89 -2.94 -14.42
N GLN A 30 -15.30 -3.64 -13.36
CA GLN A 30 -14.38 -4.28 -12.41
C GLN A 30 -13.53 -5.35 -13.09
N GLN A 31 -14.12 -6.14 -13.98
CA GLN A 31 -13.41 -7.14 -14.78
C GLN A 31 -12.39 -6.50 -15.72
N LYS A 32 -12.75 -5.41 -16.41
CA LYS A 32 -11.87 -4.69 -17.33
C LYS A 32 -10.70 -4.05 -16.58
N LYS A 33 -10.99 -3.33 -15.50
CA LYS A 33 -9.97 -2.74 -14.62
C LYS A 33 -9.02 -3.81 -14.07
N GLY A 34 -9.59 -4.93 -13.64
CA GLY A 34 -8.83 -6.10 -13.19
C GLY A 34 -7.91 -6.66 -14.26
N HIS A 35 -8.40 -6.78 -15.49
CA HIS A 35 -7.59 -7.23 -16.63
C HIS A 35 -6.40 -6.32 -16.90
N GLU A 36 -6.60 -4.99 -16.94
CA GLU A 36 -5.52 -4.03 -17.18
C GLU A 36 -4.43 -4.10 -16.10
N LEU A 37 -4.84 -4.20 -14.84
CA LEU A 37 -3.93 -4.35 -13.70
C LEU A 37 -3.20 -5.69 -13.73
N TYR A 38 -3.92 -6.78 -14.02
CA TYR A 38 -3.35 -8.11 -14.15
C TYR A 38 -2.32 -8.19 -15.28
N ALA A 39 -2.63 -7.62 -16.45
CA ALA A 39 -1.70 -7.53 -17.57
C ALA A 39 -0.43 -6.74 -17.19
N HIS A 40 -0.57 -5.68 -16.40
CA HIS A 40 0.57 -4.87 -15.97
C HIS A 40 1.47 -5.59 -14.95
N TYR A 41 0.88 -6.20 -13.92
CA TYR A 41 1.61 -6.68 -12.75
C TYR A 41 1.76 -8.21 -12.65
N CYS A 42 0.78 -8.98 -13.14
CA CYS A 42 0.68 -10.42 -12.85
C CYS A 42 1.06 -11.30 -14.05
N MET A 43 0.69 -10.88 -15.26
CA MET A 43 0.81 -11.67 -16.49
C MET A 43 2.23 -12.16 -16.80
N HIS A 44 3.26 -11.42 -16.39
CA HIS A 44 4.65 -11.81 -16.64
C HIS A 44 5.05 -13.11 -15.91
N CYS A 45 4.35 -13.45 -14.82
CA CYS A 45 4.57 -14.66 -14.05
C CYS A 45 3.43 -15.67 -14.25
N HIS A 46 2.17 -15.22 -14.25
CA HIS A 46 1.00 -16.09 -14.34
C HIS A 46 0.49 -16.33 -15.77
N GLY A 47 1.05 -15.66 -16.78
CA GLY A 47 0.57 -15.74 -18.16
C GLY A 47 -0.69 -14.92 -18.42
N GLU A 48 -1.05 -14.77 -19.69
CA GLU A 48 -2.23 -14.00 -20.10
C GLU A 48 -3.52 -14.69 -19.64
N ASN A 49 -3.57 -16.02 -19.72
CA ASN A 49 -4.75 -16.80 -19.36
C ASN A 49 -4.67 -17.43 -17.97
N GLY A 50 -3.64 -17.08 -17.18
CA GLY A 50 -3.44 -17.65 -15.84
C GLY A 50 -2.89 -19.07 -15.81
N ARG A 51 -2.56 -19.67 -16.96
CA ARG A 51 -2.09 -21.06 -17.04
C ARG A 51 -0.62 -21.15 -16.68
N GLN A 52 -0.24 -22.30 -16.13
CA GLN A 52 1.17 -22.60 -15.89
C GLN A 52 1.98 -22.55 -17.19
N ASN A 53 3.26 -22.15 -17.08
CA ASN A 53 4.20 -22.03 -18.19
C ASN A 53 3.88 -20.94 -19.24
N GLU A 54 2.83 -20.14 -19.09
CA GLU A 54 2.53 -19.04 -20.02
C GLU A 54 3.32 -17.75 -19.72
N GLY A 55 3.59 -17.47 -18.44
CA GLY A 55 4.31 -16.25 -18.05
C GLY A 55 5.74 -16.26 -18.58
N PHE A 56 6.18 -15.16 -19.19
CA PHE A 56 7.55 -15.02 -19.71
C PHE A 56 8.63 -15.31 -18.66
N ASN A 57 8.37 -14.98 -17.38
CA ASN A 57 9.30 -15.21 -16.27
C ASN A 57 9.25 -16.64 -15.71
N TRP A 58 8.26 -17.45 -16.11
CA TRP A 58 7.97 -18.77 -15.52
C TRP A 58 9.16 -19.73 -15.48
N SER A 59 9.86 -19.85 -16.59
CA SER A 59 11.02 -20.75 -16.73
C SER A 59 12.21 -20.33 -15.85
N SER A 60 12.26 -19.06 -15.44
CA SER A 60 13.36 -18.48 -14.67
C SER A 60 13.05 -18.36 -13.16
N MET A 61 11.82 -18.67 -12.75
CA MET A 61 11.43 -18.65 -11.32
C MET A 61 11.88 -19.93 -10.59
N PRO A 62 12.35 -19.82 -9.34
CA PRO A 62 12.60 -20.99 -8.50
C PRO A 62 11.30 -21.67 -8.10
N ASP A 63 11.39 -22.91 -7.62
CA ASP A 63 10.26 -23.57 -6.98
C ASP A 63 10.03 -23.03 -5.56
N PRO A 64 8.77 -22.99 -5.07
CA PRO A 64 7.55 -23.27 -5.81
C PRO A 64 7.24 -22.19 -6.87
N LYS A 65 6.77 -22.62 -8.04
CA LYS A 65 6.32 -21.73 -9.12
C LYS A 65 4.87 -21.26 -8.91
N PRO A 66 4.43 -20.16 -9.54
CA PRO A 66 3.08 -19.66 -9.34
C PRO A 66 1.99 -20.69 -9.67
N LYS A 67 0.85 -20.61 -9.00
CA LYS A 67 -0.28 -21.52 -9.23
C LYS A 67 -0.94 -21.30 -10.61
N ASP A 68 -1.63 -22.33 -11.09
CA ASP A 68 -2.51 -22.23 -12.25
C ASP A 68 -3.80 -21.49 -11.87
N LEU A 69 -3.93 -20.23 -12.25
CA LEU A 69 -5.09 -19.40 -11.94
C LEU A 69 -6.34 -19.77 -12.74
N SER A 70 -6.19 -20.59 -13.79
CA SER A 70 -7.28 -21.09 -14.62
C SER A 70 -7.84 -22.44 -14.14
N ASN A 71 -7.14 -23.12 -13.22
CA ASN A 71 -7.59 -24.40 -12.70
C ASN A 71 -8.81 -24.24 -11.79
N LYS A 72 -10.00 -24.48 -12.34
CA LYS A 72 -11.27 -24.38 -11.62
C LYS A 72 -11.39 -25.28 -10.39
N SER A 73 -10.81 -26.48 -10.41
CA SER A 73 -10.94 -27.41 -9.28
C SER A 73 -10.15 -26.95 -8.05
N GLU A 74 -9.01 -26.30 -8.27
CA GLU A 74 -8.18 -25.75 -7.20
C GLU A 74 -8.64 -24.33 -6.85
N MET A 75 -8.69 -23.43 -7.84
CA MET A 75 -9.03 -22.02 -7.62
C MET A 75 -10.45 -21.81 -7.08
N GLY A 76 -11.37 -22.73 -7.39
CA GLY A 76 -12.74 -22.67 -6.90
C GLY A 76 -12.91 -23.01 -5.42
N THR A 77 -11.88 -23.54 -4.74
CA THR A 77 -11.96 -23.83 -3.30
C THR A 77 -11.68 -22.60 -2.43
N PHE A 78 -10.97 -21.61 -2.95
CA PHE A 78 -10.65 -20.38 -2.23
C PHE A 78 -11.83 -19.41 -2.20
N LYS A 79 -11.96 -18.67 -1.12
CA LYS A 79 -12.82 -17.49 -0.99
C LYS A 79 -12.20 -16.27 -1.62
N ASP A 80 -13.04 -15.28 -1.94
CA ASP A 80 -12.58 -14.01 -2.54
C ASP A 80 -11.57 -13.30 -1.63
N GLU A 81 -11.82 -13.30 -0.33
CA GLU A 81 -10.95 -12.70 0.68
C GLU A 81 -9.60 -13.41 0.77
N GLU A 82 -9.53 -14.72 0.52
CA GLU A 82 -8.27 -15.47 0.56
C GLU A 82 -7.37 -15.09 -0.63
N ILE A 83 -7.96 -14.92 -1.81
CA ILE A 83 -7.25 -14.43 -3.00
C ILE A 83 -6.82 -12.97 -2.77
N PHE A 84 -7.72 -12.12 -2.26
CA PHE A 84 -7.42 -10.73 -1.92
C PHE A 84 -6.25 -10.63 -0.93
N ASN A 85 -6.33 -11.37 0.18
CA ASN A 85 -5.32 -11.36 1.23
C ASN A 85 -3.98 -11.85 0.72
N THR A 86 -3.97 -12.77 -0.25
CA THR A 86 -2.72 -13.21 -0.84
C THR A 86 -2.07 -12.15 -1.72
N ILE A 87 -2.85 -11.35 -2.45
CA ILE A 87 -2.33 -10.22 -3.24
C ILE A 87 -1.89 -9.05 -2.32
N SER A 88 -2.56 -8.89 -1.18
CA SER A 88 -2.40 -7.79 -0.24
C SER A 88 -1.64 -8.14 1.06
N ARG A 89 -0.97 -9.29 1.13
CA ARG A 89 -0.17 -9.68 2.31
C ARG A 89 1.12 -8.90 2.39
N ASP A 90 1.73 -8.83 3.57
CA ASP A 90 3.11 -8.36 3.68
C ASP A 90 4.10 -9.38 3.09
N MET A 91 5.28 -8.90 2.71
CA MET A 91 6.37 -9.77 2.29
C MET A 91 6.84 -10.63 3.47
N LYS A 92 7.08 -11.91 3.22
CA LYS A 92 7.49 -12.89 4.21
C LYS A 92 8.98 -13.15 4.14
N ASP A 93 9.64 -13.28 5.29
CA ASP A 93 11.05 -13.65 5.36
C ASP A 93 11.20 -15.17 5.34
N THR A 94 11.75 -15.72 4.26
CA THR A 94 11.98 -17.17 4.11
C THR A 94 13.34 -17.64 4.60
N SER A 95 14.10 -16.76 5.26
CA SER A 95 15.37 -17.14 5.89
C SER A 95 15.15 -18.19 7.00
N PRO A 96 16.16 -19.00 7.36
CA PRO A 96 16.06 -19.91 8.49
C PRO A 96 15.62 -19.17 9.78
N GLY A 97 14.50 -19.58 10.37
CA GLY A 97 13.90 -18.93 11.53
C GLY A 97 12.97 -17.76 11.22
N GLY A 98 12.73 -17.46 9.94
CA GLY A 98 11.75 -16.49 9.47
C GLY A 98 10.32 -17.00 9.48
N ASP A 99 9.48 -16.41 8.63
CA ASP A 99 8.06 -16.71 8.52
C ASP A 99 7.83 -18.14 8.04
N LYS A 100 6.94 -18.85 8.73
CA LYS A 100 6.45 -20.15 8.26
C LYS A 100 5.52 -19.93 7.07
N ILE A 101 5.84 -20.60 5.97
CA ILE A 101 4.97 -20.68 4.80
C ILE A 101 4.25 -22.02 4.88
N GLY A 102 2.93 -21.98 4.98
CA GLY A 102 2.10 -23.18 5.03
C GLY A 102 1.97 -23.81 3.65
N ASP A 103 1.78 -25.12 3.59
CA ASP A 103 1.53 -25.84 2.32
C ASP A 103 0.20 -25.40 1.68
N ASP A 104 -0.69 -24.79 2.47
CA ASP A 104 -1.97 -24.20 2.09
C ASP A 104 -1.86 -22.75 1.57
N GLU A 105 -0.68 -22.12 1.62
CA GLU A 105 -0.53 -20.76 1.17
C GLU A 105 -0.50 -20.65 -0.36
N PHE A 106 -1.41 -19.80 -0.85
CA PHE A 106 -1.63 -19.53 -2.28
C PHE A 106 -0.43 -18.86 -2.96
N ALA A 107 0.35 -18.06 -2.21
CA ALA A 107 1.50 -17.33 -2.74
C ALA A 107 2.82 -18.06 -2.54
N VAL A 108 3.61 -18.08 -3.61
CA VAL A 108 5.02 -18.43 -3.55
C VAL A 108 5.82 -17.32 -2.87
N PRO A 109 6.96 -17.63 -2.21
CA PRO A 109 7.81 -16.63 -1.57
C PRO A 109 8.18 -15.44 -2.46
N THR A 110 8.31 -15.70 -3.76
CA THR A 110 8.72 -14.74 -4.79
C THR A 110 7.56 -13.90 -5.33
N MET A 111 6.31 -14.20 -4.98
CA MET A 111 5.17 -13.38 -5.35
C MET A 111 5.23 -12.06 -4.56
N PRO A 112 5.32 -10.90 -5.24
CA PRO A 112 5.44 -9.62 -4.56
C PRO A 112 4.10 -9.22 -3.91
N THR A 113 4.18 -8.44 -2.84
CA THR A 113 3.01 -7.75 -2.28
C THR A 113 2.58 -6.60 -3.17
N PHE A 114 1.26 -6.41 -3.29
CA PHE A 114 0.66 -5.22 -3.92
C PHE A 114 -0.02 -4.30 -2.91
N LYS A 115 -0.02 -4.66 -1.61
CA LYS A 115 -0.61 -3.91 -0.50
C LYS A 115 -0.21 -2.43 -0.47
N TYR A 116 1.04 -2.14 -0.84
CA TYR A 116 1.60 -0.79 -0.80
C TYR A 116 1.61 -0.09 -2.17
N THR A 117 1.07 -0.74 -3.20
CA THR A 117 1.10 -0.26 -4.59
C THR A 117 -0.29 0.04 -5.13
N LEU A 118 -1.24 -0.85 -4.84
CA LEU A 118 -2.62 -0.80 -5.35
C LEU A 118 -3.58 -0.42 -4.24
N SER A 119 -4.69 0.24 -4.59
CA SER A 119 -5.80 0.46 -3.65
C SER A 119 -6.57 -0.84 -3.38
N GLU A 120 -7.37 -0.88 -2.31
CA GLU A 120 -8.23 -2.04 -2.01
C GLU A 120 -9.14 -2.38 -3.21
N ASP A 121 -9.77 -1.35 -3.79
CA ASP A 121 -10.64 -1.50 -4.97
C ASP A 121 -9.89 -2.07 -6.19
N GLU A 122 -8.65 -1.65 -6.42
CA GLU A 122 -7.81 -2.20 -7.50
C GLU A 122 -7.45 -3.67 -7.26
N ILE A 123 -7.18 -4.06 -6.02
CA ILE A 123 -6.92 -5.46 -5.68
C ILE A 123 -8.20 -6.29 -5.87
N TRP A 124 -9.37 -5.80 -5.45
CA TRP A 124 -10.65 -6.47 -5.74
C TRP A 124 -10.92 -6.59 -7.24
N ALA A 125 -10.48 -5.62 -8.05
CA ALA A 125 -10.57 -5.71 -9.50
C ALA A 125 -9.73 -6.88 -10.04
N ILE A 126 -8.50 -7.05 -9.52
CA ILE A 126 -7.66 -8.19 -9.86
C ILE A 126 -8.34 -9.50 -9.44
N VAL A 127 -8.92 -9.58 -8.23
CA VAL A 127 -9.65 -10.78 -7.77
C VAL A 127 -10.79 -11.12 -8.72
N ALA A 128 -11.58 -10.13 -9.15
CA ALA A 128 -12.65 -10.33 -10.12
C ALA A 128 -12.13 -10.91 -11.44
N TYR A 129 -11.03 -10.37 -11.96
CA TYR A 129 -10.40 -10.89 -13.17
C TYR A 129 -9.90 -12.32 -13.00
N VAL A 130 -9.21 -12.60 -11.89
CA VAL A 130 -8.71 -13.95 -11.54
C VAL A 130 -9.87 -14.94 -11.43
N ARG A 131 -11.01 -14.58 -10.82
CA ARG A 131 -12.23 -15.40 -10.83
C ARG A 131 -12.70 -15.76 -12.23
N GLY A 132 -12.63 -14.80 -13.15
CA GLY A 132 -12.94 -15.02 -14.56
C GLY A 132 -12.05 -16.07 -15.24
N LEU A 133 -10.76 -16.13 -14.90
CA LEU A 133 -9.80 -17.07 -15.52
C LEU A 133 -10.17 -18.54 -15.29
N HIS A 134 -10.86 -18.84 -14.19
CA HIS A 134 -11.36 -20.19 -13.88
C HIS A 134 -12.89 -20.30 -13.93
N GLY A 135 -13.56 -19.37 -14.62
CA GLY A 135 -15.00 -19.44 -14.91
C GLY A 135 -15.90 -19.18 -13.70
N MET A 136 -15.40 -18.50 -12.67
CA MET A 136 -16.17 -18.02 -11.53
C MET A 136 -16.41 -16.51 -11.64
N LYS A 137 -17.22 -15.97 -10.73
CA LYS A 137 -17.47 -14.52 -10.60
C LYS A 137 -17.09 -14.10 -9.19
N LEU A 138 -16.75 -12.82 -9.05
CA LEU A 138 -16.58 -12.20 -7.74
C LEU A 138 -17.92 -12.26 -6.97
N GLU A 139 -17.88 -12.82 -5.77
CA GLU A 139 -18.99 -12.83 -4.81
C GLU A 139 -18.95 -11.57 -3.92
N PHE A 140 -17.74 -11.11 -3.57
CA PHE A 140 -17.50 -9.91 -2.76
C PHE A 140 -18.16 -8.66 -3.34
N LYS A 141 -18.82 -7.89 -2.48
CA LYS A 141 -19.62 -6.71 -2.85
C LYS A 141 -18.82 -5.42 -2.67
N VAL A 142 -18.01 -5.08 -3.69
CA VAL A 142 -17.12 -3.90 -3.69
C VAL A 142 -17.87 -2.58 -3.38
N GLU A 143 -19.06 -2.38 -3.97
CA GLU A 143 -19.85 -1.17 -3.73
C GLU A 143 -20.44 -1.09 -2.32
N GLU A 144 -20.84 -2.24 -1.75
CA GLU A 144 -21.32 -2.30 -0.37
C GLU A 144 -20.19 -1.98 0.61
N ARG A 145 -18.98 -2.48 0.33
CA ARG A 145 -17.78 -2.15 1.10
C ARG A 145 -17.45 -0.65 1.07
N LYS A 146 -17.49 -0.04 -0.11
CA LYS A 146 -17.27 1.41 -0.26
C LYS A 146 -18.30 2.23 0.51
N LYS A 147 -19.57 1.81 0.44
CA LYS A 147 -20.67 2.43 1.17
C LYS A 147 -20.46 2.33 2.69
N GLU A 148 -20.17 1.14 3.19
CA GLU A 148 -19.86 0.89 4.61
C GLU A 148 -18.74 1.80 5.12
N LEU A 149 -17.62 1.88 4.39
CA LEU A 149 -16.48 2.75 4.74
C LEU A 149 -16.86 4.24 4.77
N THR A 150 -17.71 4.67 3.83
CA THR A 150 -18.19 6.05 3.76
C THR A 150 -19.11 6.39 4.94
N GLU A 151 -20.04 5.49 5.27
CA GLU A 151 -20.95 5.64 6.41
C GLU A 151 -20.17 5.64 7.73
N HIS A 152 -19.17 4.76 7.88
CA HIS A 152 -18.31 4.73 9.05
C HIS A 152 -17.50 6.03 9.21
N LEU A 153 -16.96 6.58 8.12
CA LEU A 153 -16.27 7.87 8.14
C LEU A 153 -17.20 9.00 8.61
N GLN A 154 -18.43 9.07 8.07
CA GLN A 154 -19.42 10.07 8.45
C GLN A 154 -19.81 9.96 9.92
N ALA A 155 -20.01 8.74 10.43
CA ALA A 155 -20.31 8.48 11.83
C ALA A 155 -19.15 8.90 12.74
N ALA A 156 -17.91 8.54 12.38
CA ALA A 156 -16.71 8.89 13.14
C ALA A 156 -16.45 10.41 13.15
N GLN A 157 -16.65 11.09 12.02
CA GLN A 157 -16.59 12.55 11.91
C GLN A 157 -17.62 13.21 12.85
N SER A 158 -18.87 12.75 12.82
CA SER A 158 -19.94 13.29 13.67
C SER A 158 -19.62 13.14 15.16
N LYS A 159 -19.08 11.97 15.56
CA LYS A 159 -18.63 11.70 16.93
C LYS A 159 -17.46 12.59 17.35
N PHE A 160 -16.50 12.82 16.44
CA PHE A 160 -15.37 13.72 16.69
C PHE A 160 -15.84 15.17 16.86
N ASP A 161 -16.71 15.67 15.98
CA ASP A 161 -17.25 17.03 16.06
C ASP A 161 -18.03 17.26 17.36
N GLN A 162 -18.85 16.29 17.78
CA GLN A 162 -19.55 16.35 19.05
C GLN A 162 -18.57 16.37 20.24
N SER A 163 -17.60 15.45 20.27
CA SER A 163 -16.62 15.36 21.37
C SER A 163 -15.77 16.62 21.46
N LYS A 164 -15.46 17.24 20.31
CA LYS A 164 -14.75 18.52 20.23
C LYS A 164 -15.59 19.66 20.81
N GLN A 165 -16.87 19.75 20.46
CA GLN A 165 -17.77 20.77 21.05
C GLN A 165 -17.90 20.61 22.57
N GLU A 166 -18.00 19.37 23.07
CA GLU A 166 -18.05 19.08 24.50
C GLU A 166 -16.75 19.49 25.22
N TYR A 167 -15.58 19.21 24.62
CA TYR A 167 -14.28 19.67 25.10
C TYR A 167 -14.18 21.20 25.14
N GLU A 168 -14.49 21.89 24.04
CA GLU A 168 -14.43 23.35 23.96
C GLU A 168 -15.39 24.01 24.97
N ALA A 169 -16.57 23.41 25.20
CA ALA A 169 -17.51 23.87 26.21
C ALA A 169 -17.03 23.60 27.65
N ALA A 170 -16.31 22.51 27.91
CA ALA A 170 -15.75 22.20 29.23
C ALA A 170 -14.54 23.10 29.55
N GLU A 171 -13.64 23.29 28.59
CA GLU A 171 -12.49 24.20 28.69
C GLU A 171 -12.96 25.64 28.93
N LYS A 172 -13.96 26.11 28.17
CA LYS A 172 -14.53 27.45 28.39
C LYS A 172 -15.14 27.60 29.78
N ARG A 173 -15.86 26.59 30.29
CA ARG A 173 -16.42 26.63 31.65
C ARG A 173 -15.32 26.70 32.71
N ALA A 174 -14.24 25.93 32.55
CA ALA A 174 -13.09 25.97 33.47
C ALA A 174 -12.40 27.33 33.47
N SER A 175 -12.23 27.94 32.29
CA SER A 175 -11.70 29.30 32.14
C SER A 175 -12.60 30.34 32.82
N ASP A 176 -13.90 30.32 32.54
CA ASP A 176 -14.88 31.23 33.14
C ASP A 176 -14.90 31.08 34.69
N GLU A 177 -14.67 29.88 35.23
CA GLU A 177 -14.58 29.63 36.68
C GLU A 177 -13.27 30.15 37.29
N ALA A 178 -12.14 29.96 36.61
CA ALA A 178 -10.84 30.48 37.04
C ALA A 178 -10.82 32.02 37.08
N GLU A 179 -11.39 32.67 36.06
CA GLU A 179 -11.55 34.13 36.02
C GLU A 179 -12.41 34.64 37.20
N LYS A 180 -13.54 33.99 37.49
CA LYS A 180 -14.40 34.35 38.63
C LYS A 180 -13.67 34.19 39.97
N LYS A 181 -12.93 33.09 40.15
CA LYS A 181 -12.10 32.87 41.36
C LYS A 181 -10.99 33.92 41.48
N SER A 182 -10.35 34.28 40.36
CA SER A 182 -9.30 35.29 40.33
C SER A 182 -9.81 36.67 40.77
N ALA A 183 -10.98 37.07 40.24
CA ALA A 183 -11.64 38.31 40.61
C ALA A 183 -12.05 38.35 42.10
N GLN A 184 -12.53 37.22 42.64
CA GLN A 184 -12.92 37.11 44.05
C GLN A 184 -11.73 37.16 45.00
N LEU A 185 -10.63 36.50 44.64
CA LEU A 185 -9.43 36.38 45.48
C LEU A 185 -8.42 37.51 45.28
N LYS A 186 -8.60 38.37 44.26
CA LYS A 186 -7.63 39.40 43.83
C LYS A 186 -6.23 38.83 43.61
N LYS A 187 -6.17 37.59 43.13
CA LYS A 187 -4.95 36.85 42.83
C LYS A 187 -5.24 36.02 41.58
N ASP A 188 -4.26 35.91 40.70
CA ASP A 188 -4.37 35.08 39.51
C ASP A 188 -4.53 33.60 39.93
N VAL A 189 -5.60 32.98 39.43
CA VAL A 189 -5.91 31.56 39.59
C VAL A 189 -5.81 30.91 38.21
N ASP A 190 -4.92 29.94 38.09
CA ASP A 190 -4.75 29.17 36.85
C ASP A 190 -5.99 28.30 36.57
N VAL A 191 -6.20 28.00 35.29
CA VAL A 191 -7.25 27.08 34.87
C VAL A 191 -6.92 25.67 35.36
N ASP A 192 -7.90 25.02 35.99
CA ASP A 192 -7.77 23.63 36.44
C ASP A 192 -7.95 22.69 35.24
N GLU A 193 -6.85 22.33 34.57
CA GLU A 193 -6.90 21.43 33.42
C GLU A 193 -7.47 20.03 33.76
N SER A 194 -7.41 19.63 35.04
CA SER A 194 -7.99 18.36 35.47
C SER A 194 -9.52 18.35 35.39
N SER A 195 -10.16 19.53 35.36
CA SER A 195 -11.62 19.66 35.31
C SER A 195 -12.22 19.29 33.95
N TYR A 196 -11.42 19.24 32.89
CA TYR A 196 -11.85 18.86 31.53
C TYR A 196 -10.99 17.75 30.89
N ALA A 197 -10.11 17.10 31.68
CA ALA A 197 -9.23 16.04 31.20
C ALA A 197 -10.01 14.86 30.59
N LYS A 198 -11.23 14.59 31.07
CA LYS A 198 -12.10 13.53 30.55
C LYS A 198 -12.59 13.85 29.13
N GLU A 199 -13.06 15.07 28.91
CA GLU A 199 -13.53 15.57 27.62
C GLU A 199 -12.36 15.63 26.62
N GLN A 200 -11.18 16.03 27.07
CA GLN A 200 -9.97 16.02 26.25
C GLN A 200 -9.62 14.61 25.78
N ALA A 201 -9.61 13.63 26.70
CA ALA A 201 -9.35 12.23 26.37
C ALA A 201 -10.40 11.65 25.41
N ALA A 202 -11.69 11.98 25.61
CA ALA A 202 -12.77 11.57 24.72
C ALA A 202 -12.60 12.14 23.30
N MET A 203 -12.26 13.43 23.18
CA MET A 203 -11.97 14.08 21.91
C MET A 203 -10.75 13.44 21.23
N THR A 204 -9.65 13.18 21.94
CA THR A 204 -8.47 12.51 21.37
C THR A 204 -8.80 11.11 20.85
N GLN A 205 -9.59 10.34 21.60
CA GLN A 205 -10.01 9.01 21.16
C GLN A 205 -10.94 9.09 19.93
N ALA A 206 -11.91 10.00 19.92
CA ALA A 206 -12.80 10.21 18.77
C ALA A 206 -12.02 10.67 17.53
N LYS A 207 -10.99 11.52 17.71
CA LYS A 207 -10.10 11.94 16.62
C LYS A 207 -9.33 10.76 16.04
N LYS A 208 -8.81 9.87 16.88
CA LYS A 208 -8.11 8.65 16.43
C LYS A 208 -9.03 7.74 15.62
N GLU A 209 -10.28 7.57 16.04
CA GLU A 209 -11.28 6.80 15.30
C GLU A 209 -11.63 7.44 13.95
N PHE A 210 -11.84 8.76 13.93
CA PHE A 210 -12.04 9.51 12.70
C PHE A 210 -10.87 9.39 11.72
N ASP A 211 -9.64 9.54 12.21
CA ASP A 211 -8.43 9.39 11.39
C ASP A 211 -8.31 7.97 10.82
N ALA A 212 -8.59 6.95 11.62
CA ALA A 212 -8.58 5.57 11.17
C ALA A 212 -9.63 5.31 10.09
N ALA A 213 -10.85 5.83 10.24
CA ALA A 213 -11.91 5.72 9.23
C ALA A 213 -11.54 6.46 7.93
N GLN A 214 -10.91 7.63 8.05
CA GLN A 214 -10.44 8.40 6.89
C GLN A 214 -9.34 7.66 6.13
N VAL A 215 -8.39 7.05 6.85
CA VAL A 215 -7.34 6.21 6.26
C VAL A 215 -7.94 4.98 5.58
N ALA A 216 -8.92 4.31 6.19
CA ALA A 216 -9.57 3.14 5.60
C ALA A 216 -10.25 3.48 4.27
N LEU A 217 -11.04 4.55 4.21
CA LEU A 217 -11.68 4.99 2.96
C LEU A 217 -10.66 5.44 1.91
N ASN A 218 -9.59 6.15 2.34
CA ASN A 218 -8.52 6.56 1.43
C ASN A 218 -7.79 5.36 0.83
N ASN A 219 -7.43 4.36 1.64
CA ASN A 219 -6.79 3.14 1.16
C ASN A 219 -7.70 2.34 0.22
N PHE A 220 -9.01 2.44 0.41
CA PHE A 220 -9.96 1.79 -0.49
C PHE A 220 -9.92 2.37 -1.91
N SER A 221 -10.00 3.69 -2.02
CA SER A 221 -10.12 4.38 -3.31
C SER A 221 -8.80 4.88 -3.92
N THR A 222 -7.73 4.98 -3.14
CA THR A 222 -6.49 5.63 -3.57
C THR A 222 -5.29 4.72 -3.37
N ARG A 223 -4.43 4.66 -4.38
CA ARG A 223 -3.15 3.95 -4.29
C ARG A 223 -2.32 4.46 -3.11
N PRO A 224 -1.79 3.57 -2.26
CA PRO A 224 -0.87 3.96 -1.20
C PRO A 224 0.35 4.68 -1.77
N GLY A 225 0.89 5.64 -1.02
CA GLY A 225 2.10 6.36 -1.41
C GLY A 225 1.94 7.36 -2.57
N LYS A 226 0.75 7.50 -3.18
CA LYS A 226 0.51 8.50 -4.22
C LYS A 226 0.72 9.91 -3.65
N GLY A 227 1.60 10.70 -4.28
CA GLY A 227 1.94 12.05 -3.83
C GLY A 227 2.86 12.11 -2.60
N VAL A 228 3.32 10.97 -2.07
CA VAL A 228 4.27 10.95 -0.95
C VAL A 228 5.68 11.20 -1.47
N ASN A 229 6.34 12.24 -0.94
CA ASN A 229 7.76 12.48 -1.20
C ASN A 229 8.61 11.73 -0.19
N VAL A 230 9.37 10.73 -0.66
CA VAL A 230 10.35 10.03 0.19
C VAL A 230 11.57 10.94 0.37
N ALA A 231 11.87 11.28 1.63
CA ALA A 231 13.03 12.08 1.99
C ALA A 231 14.34 11.42 1.56
N ARG A 232 15.38 12.23 1.31
CA ARG A 232 16.72 11.72 1.04
C ARG A 232 17.29 11.14 2.34
N PRO A 233 17.71 9.86 2.36
CA PRO A 233 18.31 9.28 3.56
C PRO A 233 19.75 9.77 3.75
N ASP A 234 20.20 9.81 5.00
CA ASP A 234 21.62 9.69 5.30
C ASP A 234 22.04 8.22 5.19
N LEU A 235 23.04 7.96 4.33
CA LEU A 235 23.64 6.66 4.07
C LEU A 235 25.10 6.61 4.51
N THR A 236 25.56 7.60 5.27
CA THR A 236 26.93 7.66 5.78
C THR A 236 27.09 6.63 6.89
N VAL A 237 27.90 5.61 6.66
CA VAL A 237 28.19 4.54 7.63
C VAL A 237 29.67 4.17 7.59
N LYS A 238 30.21 3.67 8.70
CA LYS A 238 31.59 3.20 8.74
C LYS A 238 31.75 1.96 7.83
N PRO A 239 32.93 1.72 7.22
CA PRO A 239 33.12 0.61 6.30
C PRO A 239 32.77 -0.78 6.86
N ASP A 240 33.10 -1.04 8.14
CA ASP A 240 32.79 -2.29 8.82
C ASP A 240 31.27 -2.48 9.02
N GLN A 241 30.57 -1.39 9.32
CA GLN A 241 29.11 -1.38 9.43
C GLN A 241 28.45 -1.53 8.06
N ALA A 242 29.01 -0.91 7.02
CA ALA A 242 28.54 -1.03 5.64
C ALA A 242 28.60 -2.50 5.17
N ALA A 243 29.70 -3.20 5.46
CA ALA A 243 29.85 -4.61 5.11
C ALA A 243 28.81 -5.50 5.82
N LYS A 244 28.57 -5.27 7.12
CA LYS A 244 27.52 -5.98 7.88
C LYS A 244 26.13 -5.71 7.31
N LEU A 245 25.83 -4.46 6.99
CA LEU A 245 24.54 -4.07 6.38
C LEU A 245 24.37 -4.65 4.98
N ALA A 246 25.45 -4.77 4.20
CA ALA A 246 25.40 -5.40 2.88
C ALA A 246 25.05 -6.90 2.98
N GLU A 247 25.56 -7.61 3.99
CA GLU A 247 25.19 -9.01 4.21
C GLU A 247 23.72 -9.16 4.63
N VAL A 248 23.23 -8.29 5.53
CA VAL A 248 21.80 -8.21 5.86
C VAL A 248 20.98 -7.90 4.60
N GLY A 249 21.42 -6.92 3.81
CA GLY A 249 20.77 -6.53 2.56
C GLY A 249 20.69 -7.64 1.53
N LYS A 250 21.71 -8.49 1.44
CA LYS A 250 21.75 -9.67 0.56
C LYS A 250 20.68 -10.68 0.96
N ASN A 251 20.54 -10.96 2.26
CA ASN A 251 19.50 -11.86 2.76
C ASN A 251 18.11 -11.29 2.55
N LEU A 252 17.91 -10.00 2.83
CA LEU A 252 16.64 -9.31 2.57
C LEU A 252 16.28 -9.33 1.08
N TYR A 253 17.26 -9.13 0.19
CA TYR A 253 17.09 -9.17 -1.26
C TYR A 253 16.55 -10.53 -1.73
N ALA A 254 17.13 -11.63 -1.25
CA ALA A 254 16.78 -12.97 -1.72
C ALA A 254 15.57 -13.57 -0.99
N ASN A 255 15.50 -13.42 0.33
CA ASN A 255 14.63 -14.26 1.17
C ASN A 255 13.39 -13.53 1.68
N LYS A 256 13.47 -12.22 1.92
CA LYS A 256 12.32 -11.45 2.42
C LYS A 256 11.56 -10.74 1.30
N TYR A 257 12.28 -9.96 0.50
CA TYR A 257 11.66 -9.14 -0.55
C TYR A 257 11.64 -9.81 -1.92
N GLY A 258 12.24 -11.01 -2.05
CA GLY A 258 12.19 -11.83 -3.26
C GLY A 258 12.62 -11.08 -4.52
N CYS A 259 13.56 -10.15 -4.41
CA CYS A 259 13.97 -9.27 -5.50
C CYS A 259 14.52 -10.07 -6.69
N ASN A 260 15.16 -11.20 -6.41
CA ASN A 260 15.63 -12.19 -7.38
C ASN A 260 14.49 -12.88 -8.17
N GLY A 261 13.24 -12.82 -7.70
CA GLY A 261 12.08 -13.29 -8.46
C GLY A 261 11.81 -12.45 -9.70
N CYS A 262 12.19 -11.17 -9.68
CA CYS A 262 12.05 -10.25 -10.82
C CYS A 262 13.38 -9.86 -11.47
N HIS A 263 14.43 -9.67 -10.68
CA HIS A 263 15.74 -9.19 -11.12
C HIS A 263 16.76 -10.31 -11.24
N SER A 264 17.65 -10.20 -12.22
CA SER A 264 18.77 -11.13 -12.37
C SER A 264 20.08 -10.59 -11.80
N LEU A 265 20.93 -11.52 -11.38
CA LEU A 265 22.34 -11.35 -11.02
C LEU A 265 23.13 -12.50 -11.65
N ALA A 266 24.22 -12.19 -12.34
CA ALA A 266 25.05 -13.14 -13.08
C ALA A 266 24.21 -14.05 -13.99
N GLU A 267 23.23 -13.46 -14.69
CA GLU A 267 22.26 -14.14 -15.57
C GLU A 267 21.28 -15.09 -14.86
N GLU A 268 21.37 -15.23 -13.54
CA GLU A 268 20.46 -16.02 -12.72
C GLU A 268 19.35 -15.16 -12.10
N GLY A 269 18.13 -15.71 -11.98
CA GLY A 269 16.97 -15.04 -11.40
C GLY A 269 15.95 -14.57 -12.44
N GLY A 270 15.10 -13.62 -12.03
CA GLY A 270 13.98 -13.14 -12.82
C GLY A 270 14.41 -12.27 -14.02
N LYS A 271 13.52 -12.22 -15.02
CA LYS A 271 13.70 -11.47 -16.28
C LYS A 271 12.71 -10.30 -16.43
N VAL A 272 11.88 -10.06 -15.42
CA VAL A 272 10.88 -8.97 -15.43
C VAL A 272 11.54 -7.63 -15.15
N GLY A 273 12.43 -7.60 -14.16
CA GLY A 273 13.27 -6.47 -13.80
C GLY A 273 14.60 -6.49 -14.55
N PRO A 274 15.27 -5.33 -14.67
CA PRO A 274 16.60 -5.28 -15.27
C PRO A 274 17.63 -6.02 -14.41
N ALA A 275 18.68 -6.54 -15.07
CA ALA A 275 19.85 -7.10 -14.39
C ALA A 275 20.52 -6.09 -13.46
N LEU A 276 20.89 -6.52 -12.25
CA LEU A 276 21.39 -5.66 -11.17
C LEU A 276 22.90 -5.78 -10.93
N ASP A 277 23.62 -6.57 -11.72
CA ASP A 277 25.07 -6.81 -11.64
C ASP A 277 25.93 -5.56 -11.49
N ARG A 278 25.44 -4.46 -12.07
CA ARG A 278 26.14 -3.17 -12.13
C ARG A 278 25.40 -2.06 -11.39
N ALA A 279 24.43 -2.40 -10.53
CA ALA A 279 23.61 -1.43 -9.83
C ALA A 279 24.46 -0.45 -9.02
N GLY A 280 25.45 -0.93 -8.26
CA GLY A 280 26.33 -0.12 -7.43
C GLY A 280 27.34 0.73 -8.21
N PHE A 281 27.54 0.44 -9.50
CA PHE A 281 28.32 1.29 -10.40
C PHE A 281 27.44 2.35 -11.09
N ARG A 282 26.19 2.00 -11.44
CA ARG A 282 25.31 2.83 -12.28
C ARG A 282 24.36 3.73 -11.50
N LEU A 283 23.97 3.33 -10.29
CA LEU A 283 22.89 3.96 -9.53
C LEU A 283 23.43 4.67 -8.30
N ASN A 284 22.80 5.78 -7.93
CA ASN A 284 23.09 6.49 -6.70
C ASN A 284 22.35 5.85 -5.52
N GLY A 285 23.03 5.53 -4.41
CA GLY A 285 22.41 4.87 -3.26
C GLY A 285 21.19 5.59 -2.67
N THR A 286 21.20 6.93 -2.63
CA THR A 286 20.03 7.71 -2.15
C THR A 286 18.84 7.65 -3.13
N TRP A 287 19.12 7.52 -4.43
CA TRP A 287 18.10 7.28 -5.43
C TRP A 287 17.51 5.87 -5.28
N VAL A 288 18.37 4.86 -5.10
CA VAL A 288 17.96 3.46 -4.89
C VAL A 288 17.09 3.34 -3.65
N TYR A 289 17.45 3.97 -2.53
CA TYR A 289 16.63 3.99 -1.32
C TYR A 289 15.21 4.49 -1.60
N ARG A 290 15.07 5.65 -2.25
CA ARG A 290 13.77 6.25 -2.55
C ARG A 290 12.96 5.36 -3.50
N TRP A 291 13.63 4.75 -4.47
CA TRP A 291 13.03 3.80 -5.39
C TRP A 291 12.48 2.57 -4.67
N LEU A 292 13.24 2.00 -3.72
CA LEU A 292 12.78 0.86 -2.92
C LEU A 292 11.60 1.21 -1.98
N LYS A 293 11.57 2.45 -1.47
CA LYS A 293 10.52 2.91 -0.56
C LYS A 293 9.20 3.18 -1.27
N ASN A 294 9.22 3.81 -2.45
CA ASN A 294 8.03 4.16 -3.21
C ASN A 294 8.37 4.39 -4.69
N PRO A 295 8.48 3.32 -5.49
CA PRO A 295 8.87 3.43 -6.89
C PRO A 295 7.82 4.18 -7.73
N GLN A 296 6.52 4.04 -7.42
CA GLN A 296 5.41 4.71 -8.10
C GLN A 296 5.45 6.23 -7.93
N ALA A 297 5.94 6.75 -6.79
CA ALA A 297 6.15 8.19 -6.61
C ALA A 297 7.27 8.76 -7.51
N MET A 298 8.21 7.92 -7.95
CA MET A 298 9.29 8.32 -8.85
C MET A 298 8.96 8.08 -10.32
N LYS A 299 8.30 6.95 -10.62
CA LYS A 299 7.81 6.59 -11.94
C LYS A 299 6.43 5.93 -11.79
N PRO A 300 5.33 6.66 -12.02
CA PRO A 300 3.97 6.16 -11.77
C PRO A 300 3.64 4.81 -12.42
N GLU A 301 4.09 4.60 -13.66
CA GLU A 301 3.82 3.40 -14.46
C GLU A 301 4.89 2.31 -14.32
N THR A 302 5.71 2.36 -13.26
CA THR A 302 6.71 1.32 -13.03
C THR A 302 6.07 0.02 -12.56
N ARG A 303 6.50 -1.10 -13.16
CA ARG A 303 6.03 -2.44 -12.79
C ARG A 303 6.60 -2.92 -11.46
N MET A 304 7.70 -2.34 -10.98
CA MET A 304 8.25 -2.71 -9.68
C MET A 304 7.32 -2.21 -8.58
N PRO A 305 6.65 -3.09 -7.81
CA PRO A 305 5.74 -2.65 -6.76
C PRO A 305 6.52 -2.08 -5.56
N ALA A 306 5.85 -1.23 -4.77
CA ALA A 306 6.28 -0.94 -3.42
C ALA A 306 6.09 -2.19 -2.55
N LEU A 307 7.18 -2.69 -1.97
CA LEU A 307 7.19 -3.93 -1.18
C LEU A 307 7.10 -3.71 0.33
N GLY A 308 6.89 -2.47 0.77
CA GLY A 308 6.75 -2.13 2.20
C GLY A 308 8.06 -2.19 3.00
N LEU A 309 9.21 -1.93 2.35
CA LEU A 309 10.50 -1.96 3.06
C LEU A 309 10.51 -0.98 4.23
N SER A 310 10.98 -1.43 5.40
CA SER A 310 11.33 -0.54 6.50
C SER A 310 12.54 0.34 6.12
N ASP A 311 12.77 1.43 6.84
CA ASP A 311 13.93 2.29 6.55
C ASP A 311 15.26 1.57 6.80
N ALA A 312 15.31 0.69 7.80
CA ALA A 312 16.47 -0.15 8.08
C ALA A 312 16.70 -1.15 6.94
N ASP A 313 15.65 -1.84 6.50
CA ASP A 313 15.73 -2.82 5.42
C ASP A 313 16.13 -2.17 4.10
N ALA A 314 15.52 -1.03 3.76
CA ALA A 314 15.86 -0.28 2.55
C ALA A 314 17.33 0.18 2.56
N LYS A 315 17.86 0.64 3.71
CA LYS A 315 19.28 0.98 3.85
C LYS A 315 20.18 -0.24 3.66
N ALA A 316 19.85 -1.37 4.28
CA ALA A 316 20.63 -2.60 4.15
C ALA A 316 20.67 -3.09 2.70
N VAL A 317 19.52 -3.14 2.02
CA VAL A 317 19.44 -3.51 0.60
C VAL A 317 20.24 -2.54 -0.28
N VAL A 318 20.21 -1.23 -0.01
CA VAL A 318 21.06 -0.26 -0.70
C VAL A 318 22.55 -0.56 -0.51
N MET A 319 22.98 -0.92 0.71
CA MET A 319 24.37 -1.28 0.97
C MET A 319 24.78 -2.52 0.17
N TYR A 320 23.91 -3.52 0.06
CA TYR A 320 24.14 -4.68 -0.79
C TYR A 320 24.22 -4.30 -2.28
N LEU A 321 23.25 -3.56 -2.81
CA LEU A 321 23.26 -3.18 -4.22
C LEU A 321 24.49 -2.32 -4.59
N ASN A 322 25.03 -1.53 -3.65
CA ASN A 322 26.26 -0.77 -3.85
C ASN A 322 27.51 -1.64 -4.05
N THR A 323 27.50 -2.91 -3.60
CA THR A 323 28.60 -3.86 -3.83
C THR A 323 28.54 -4.48 -5.22
N LEU A 324 27.40 -4.40 -5.92
CA LEU A 324 27.22 -4.96 -7.27
C LEU A 324 27.85 -4.05 -8.33
N ARG A 325 29.12 -4.32 -8.64
CA ARG A 325 29.96 -3.49 -9.53
C ARG A 325 30.62 -4.29 -10.65
N ALA A 326 29.93 -5.31 -11.17
CA ALA A 326 30.48 -6.14 -12.25
C ALA A 326 30.95 -5.27 -13.45
N PRO A 327 32.00 -5.71 -14.17
CA PRO A 327 32.44 -5.04 -15.39
C PRO A 327 31.33 -5.03 -16.45
N LYS A 328 31.40 -4.12 -17.43
CA LYS A 328 30.47 -4.14 -18.57
C LYS A 328 30.70 -5.45 -19.34
N ALA A 329 29.64 -6.22 -19.61
CA ALA A 329 29.76 -7.37 -20.50
C ALA A 329 30.32 -6.92 -21.85
N GLU A 330 31.34 -7.61 -22.36
CA GLU A 330 31.86 -7.34 -23.70
C GLU A 330 30.76 -7.65 -24.73
N PRO A 331 30.63 -6.85 -25.81
CA PRO A 331 29.69 -7.17 -26.87
C PRO A 331 30.01 -8.56 -27.40
N ALA A 332 28.97 -9.40 -27.55
CA ALA A 332 29.13 -10.74 -28.09
C ALA A 332 29.88 -10.63 -29.43
N SER A 333 31.09 -11.19 -29.49
CA SER A 333 31.84 -11.26 -30.74
C SER A 333 30.97 -12.02 -31.74
N ASP A 334 30.68 -11.40 -32.89
CA ASP A 334 29.97 -12.03 -33.99
C ASP A 334 30.55 -13.43 -34.21
N LYS A 335 29.73 -14.47 -34.00
CA LYS A 335 30.11 -15.83 -34.40
C LYS A 335 30.43 -15.78 -35.89
N PRO A 336 31.57 -16.32 -36.35
CA PRO A 336 31.82 -16.40 -37.78
C PRO A 336 30.73 -17.26 -38.40
N ALA A 337 30.05 -16.71 -39.41
CA ALA A 337 29.12 -17.45 -40.25
C ALA A 337 29.86 -18.69 -40.79
N SER A 338 29.32 -19.87 -40.46
CA SER A 338 29.75 -21.15 -41.04
C SER A 338 28.68 -21.61 -42.02
#